data_AF-A0A3D0TTC2-F1
#
_entry.id   AF-A0A3D0TTC2-F1
#
_cell.length_a   1.000
_cell.length_b   1.000
_cell.length_c   1.000
_cell.angle_alpha   90.00
_cell.angle_beta   90.00
_cell.angle_gamma   90.00
#
_symmetry.space_group_name_H-M   'P 1'
#
loop_
_entity.id
_entity.type
_entity.pdbx_description
1 polymer ?
#
loop_
_entity_poly.entity_id
_entity_poly.type
_entity_poly.pdbx_seq_one_letter_code
_entity_poly.pdbx_strand_id
1 'polypeptide(L)'
;MSKKFTSSLWFKLFFSFLAVFAVSVSISNYLSYRTAKENLTERIKSDVRQIAEAKEGLLLDFISQSGKRVVDFSSDGFIRDSAAKIVAGENGGVAGDLNRHLNKNKMSLDPTIFGINVTDLNGRIIASTMESELGRDESKDDYFVEAKQLAYGQSYVSDVMFSHHFNKDVSHFAVLAPLTEKETGEKLGFIINYIDGDELTIILNGSPRLFERDEKTDTDIYLVNKDGLLISKVGTLKNGVLKQIVDSEPVMKCKSGEEMSDVYYAGWRGMSVIGASKCLANGWTLLAEIDNDTAFAGLSNIGIQVLFSSLLLLVVGMSFIFFLIRGIVKPVNLLSEVTKRIAAGDLSQKVKAGTKDEIGELADSFQTMTQKLLEKEMLLRVHRYRDRVSHELTSEVISQLELVGIEKTKGEFISIASHQLRTPLTSMKWLSDLILGGYAGSLTEEQKELIMGIRESNERLIALVRDLLSTSRLEGGRLELNLKETELLSFLQQI
;
A
#
# COMPACT_ATOMS: atom_id res chain seq x y z
N MET A 1 -45.12 -11.13 -16.82
CA MET A 1 -44.23 -10.23 -16.05
C MET A 1 -42.92 -10.95 -15.77
N SER A 2 -41.83 -10.54 -16.42
CA SER A 2 -40.48 -11.03 -16.13
C SER A 2 -39.48 -9.92 -16.49
N LYS A 3 -39.19 -9.04 -15.52
CA LYS A 3 -38.08 -8.09 -15.63
C LYS A 3 -36.80 -8.91 -15.48
N LYS A 4 -36.20 -9.35 -16.60
CA LYS A 4 -34.83 -9.86 -16.61
C LYS A 4 -33.91 -8.72 -16.17
N PHE A 5 -33.42 -8.81 -14.95
CA PHE A 5 -32.38 -7.94 -14.39
C PHE A 5 -31.05 -8.26 -15.10
N THR A 6 -30.91 -7.87 -16.37
CA THR A 6 -29.61 -7.94 -17.06
C THR A 6 -28.78 -6.77 -16.55
N SER A 7 -27.99 -6.99 -15.51
CA SER A 7 -27.02 -5.99 -15.05
C SER A 7 -26.17 -5.54 -16.25
N SER A 8 -26.15 -4.23 -16.53
CA SER A 8 -25.32 -3.62 -17.57
C SER A 8 -23.89 -4.18 -17.51
N LEU A 9 -23.27 -4.45 -18.67
CA LEU A 9 -21.88 -4.95 -18.78
C LEU A 9 -20.91 -4.13 -17.89
N TRP A 10 -21.19 -2.83 -17.79
CA TRP A 10 -20.51 -1.89 -16.89
C TRP A 10 -20.51 -2.33 -15.42
N PHE A 11 -21.67 -2.70 -14.90
CA PHE A 11 -21.85 -3.11 -13.52
C PHE A 11 -21.07 -4.41 -13.23
N LYS A 12 -21.11 -5.36 -14.16
CA LYS A 12 -20.35 -6.62 -14.02
C LYS A 12 -18.84 -6.36 -13.98
N LEU A 13 -18.32 -5.55 -14.90
CA LEU A 13 -16.90 -5.21 -14.98
C LEU A 13 -16.40 -4.44 -13.74
N PHE A 14 -17.19 -3.48 -13.27
CA PHE A 14 -16.85 -2.69 -12.09
C PHE A 14 -16.75 -3.57 -10.84
N PHE A 15 -17.78 -4.39 -10.58
CA PHE A 15 -17.80 -5.27 -9.40
C PHE A 15 -16.78 -6.41 -9.51
N SER A 16 -16.54 -6.96 -10.70
CA SER A 16 -15.50 -7.99 -10.88
C SER A 16 -14.11 -7.43 -10.63
N PHE A 17 -13.81 -6.22 -11.12
CA PHE A 17 -12.53 -5.58 -10.84
C PHE A 17 -12.40 -5.26 -9.35
N LEU A 18 -13.43 -4.68 -8.74
CA LEU A 18 -13.39 -4.32 -7.32
C LEU A 18 -13.16 -5.55 -6.44
N ALA A 19 -13.79 -6.68 -6.78
CA ALA A 19 -13.58 -7.95 -6.09
C ALA A 19 -12.14 -8.47 -6.24
N VAL A 20 -11.61 -8.53 -7.48
CA VAL A 20 -10.23 -8.97 -7.74
C VAL A 20 -9.22 -8.06 -7.06
N PHE A 21 -9.42 -6.75 -7.14
CA PHE A 21 -8.58 -5.74 -6.52
C PHE A 21 -8.58 -5.85 -4.99
N ALA A 22 -9.77 -5.97 -4.38
CA ALA A 22 -9.88 -6.10 -2.93
C ALA A 22 -9.17 -7.36 -2.43
N VAL A 23 -9.33 -8.49 -3.13
CA VAL A 23 -8.68 -9.75 -2.78
C VAL A 23 -7.16 -9.64 -2.96
N SER A 24 -6.68 -9.13 -4.09
CA SER A 24 -5.24 -9.03 -4.36
C SER A 24 -4.52 -8.10 -3.39
N VAL A 25 -5.10 -6.92 -3.11
CA VAL A 25 -4.55 -5.96 -2.15
C VAL A 25 -4.61 -6.52 -0.73
N SER A 26 -5.69 -7.19 -0.33
CA SER A 26 -5.78 -7.79 1.01
C SER A 26 -4.72 -8.88 1.21
N ILE A 27 -4.51 -9.74 0.21
CA ILE A 27 -3.46 -10.77 0.25
C ILE A 27 -2.08 -10.11 0.31
N SER A 28 -1.81 -9.14 -0.56
CA SER A 28 -0.54 -8.42 -0.58
C SER A 28 -0.25 -7.73 0.75
N ASN A 29 -1.22 -7.00 1.31
CA ASN A 29 -1.07 -6.30 2.59
C ASN A 29 -0.85 -7.27 3.74
N TYR A 30 -1.57 -8.39 3.76
CA TYR A 30 -1.40 -9.43 4.78
C TYR A 30 0.00 -10.04 4.72
N LEU A 31 0.49 -10.37 3.51
CA LEU A 31 1.84 -10.89 3.31
C LEU A 31 2.90 -9.86 3.71
N SER A 32 2.78 -8.61 3.25
CA SER A 32 3.71 -7.53 3.61
C SER A 32 3.75 -7.27 5.11
N TYR A 33 2.60 -7.23 5.78
CA TYR A 33 2.52 -7.06 7.23
C TYR A 33 3.16 -8.23 7.97
N ARG A 34 2.86 -9.47 7.55
CA ARG A 34 3.42 -10.68 8.14
C ARG A 34 4.94 -10.71 8.00
N THR A 35 5.46 -10.46 6.80
CA THR A 35 6.91 -10.42 6.54
C THR A 35 7.58 -9.29 7.31
N ALA A 36 6.97 -8.10 7.38
CA ALA A 36 7.50 -6.99 8.18
C ALA A 36 7.58 -7.35 9.67
N LYS A 37 6.52 -7.98 10.21
CA LYS A 37 6.48 -8.43 11.60
C LYS A 37 7.53 -9.53 11.87
N GLU A 38 7.65 -10.52 10.99
CA GLU A 38 8.63 -11.60 11.12
C GLU A 38 10.07 -11.04 11.08
N ASN A 39 10.41 -10.21 10.09
CA ASN A 39 11.73 -9.59 9.98
C ASN A 39 12.06 -8.69 11.17
N LEU A 40 11.09 -7.91 11.65
CA LEU A 40 11.28 -7.05 12.82
C LEU A 40 11.47 -7.89 14.08
N THR A 41 10.71 -8.97 14.25
CA THR A 41 10.85 -9.89 15.38
C THR A 41 12.26 -10.49 15.40
N GLU A 42 12.74 -11.01 14.27
CA GLU A 42 14.08 -11.60 14.17
C GLU A 42 15.18 -10.56 14.40
N ARG A 43 15.01 -9.33 13.91
CA ARG A 43 15.93 -8.23 14.18
C ARG A 43 16.00 -7.90 15.68
N ILE A 44 14.84 -7.74 16.34
CA ILE A 44 14.77 -7.41 17.77
C ILE A 44 15.41 -8.51 18.62
N LYS A 45 15.09 -9.77 18.31
CA LYS A 45 15.70 -10.93 18.96
C LYS A 45 17.23 -10.89 18.85
N SER A 46 17.75 -10.67 17.64
CA SER A 46 19.19 -10.55 17.40
C SER A 46 19.82 -9.37 18.16
N ASP A 47 19.17 -8.19 18.15
CA ASP A 47 19.67 -7.00 18.82
C ASP A 47 19.75 -7.21 20.34
N VAL A 48 18.70 -7.77 20.96
CA VAL A 48 18.65 -8.05 22.40
C VAL A 48 19.69 -9.10 22.80
N ARG A 49 19.87 -10.13 21.98
CA ARG A 49 20.91 -11.14 22.20
C ARG A 49 22.32 -10.53 22.17
N GLN A 50 22.62 -9.71 21.16
CA GLN A 50 23.92 -9.03 21.05
C GLN A 50 24.17 -8.08 22.22
N ILE A 51 23.14 -7.37 22.66
CA ILE A 51 23.22 -6.52 23.86
C ILE A 51 23.55 -7.39 25.09
N ALA A 52 22.85 -8.50 25.30
CA ALA A 52 23.11 -9.39 26.42
C ALA A 52 24.55 -9.93 26.40
N GLU A 53 25.04 -10.41 25.25
CA GLU A 53 26.42 -10.89 25.06
C GLU A 53 27.46 -9.79 25.32
N ALA A 54 27.23 -8.58 24.83
CA ALA A 54 28.15 -7.46 25.06
C ALA A 54 28.19 -7.05 26.53
N LYS A 55 27.04 -7.01 27.21
CA LYS A 55 26.93 -6.62 28.62
C LYS A 55 27.47 -7.69 29.56
N GLU A 56 27.29 -8.97 29.23
CA GLU A 56 27.95 -10.08 29.91
C GLU A 56 29.47 -9.92 29.86
N GLY A 57 30.03 -9.63 28.68
CA GLY A 57 31.48 -9.40 28.52
C GLY A 57 32.00 -8.28 29.43
N LEU A 58 31.32 -7.14 29.48
CA LEU A 58 31.67 -6.03 30.37
C LEU A 58 31.57 -6.40 31.85
N LEU A 59 30.53 -7.14 32.22
CA LEU A 59 30.31 -7.57 33.60
C LEU A 59 31.37 -8.58 34.06
N LEU A 60 31.69 -9.57 33.22
CA LEU A 60 32.74 -10.55 33.51
C LEU A 60 34.11 -9.89 33.62
N ASP A 61 34.41 -8.92 32.76
CA ASP A 61 35.64 -8.13 32.83
C ASP A 61 35.72 -7.35 34.16
N PHE A 62 34.65 -6.66 34.54
CA PHE A 62 34.59 -5.93 35.82
C PHE A 62 34.77 -6.84 37.04
N ILE A 63 34.06 -7.99 37.09
CA ILE A 63 34.19 -8.98 38.16
C ILE A 63 35.62 -9.52 38.22
N SER A 64 36.21 -9.83 37.05
CA SER A 64 37.58 -10.33 36.94
C SER A 64 38.60 -9.29 37.40
N GLN A 65 38.44 -8.03 37.02
CA GLN A 65 39.32 -6.93 37.45
C GLN A 65 39.22 -6.69 38.96
N SER A 66 38.01 -6.70 39.51
CA SER A 66 37.78 -6.57 40.96
C SER A 66 38.45 -7.71 41.74
N GLY A 67 38.32 -8.95 41.25
CA GLY A 67 38.99 -10.11 41.83
C GLY A 67 40.53 -10.02 41.77
N LYS A 68 41.08 -9.62 40.62
CA LYS A 68 42.53 -9.37 40.48
C LYS A 68 43.02 -8.24 41.39
N ARG A 69 42.21 -7.19 41.59
CA ARG A 69 42.54 -6.06 42.45
C ARG A 69 42.69 -6.48 43.90
N VAL A 70 41.76 -7.27 44.43
CA VAL A 70 41.87 -7.76 45.82
C VAL A 70 43.06 -8.71 46.00
N VAL A 71 43.39 -9.54 45.00
CA VAL A 71 44.56 -10.42 45.04
C VAL A 71 45.86 -9.62 45.02
N ASP A 72 45.93 -8.58 44.19
CA ASP A 72 47.05 -7.64 44.17
C ASP A 72 47.23 -6.98 45.55
N PHE A 73 46.14 -6.55 46.18
CA PHE A 73 46.19 -6.00 47.55
C PHE A 73 46.60 -7.06 48.58
N SER A 74 46.14 -8.31 48.45
CA SER A 74 46.50 -9.38 49.39
C SER A 74 47.96 -9.80 49.29
N SER A 75 48.61 -9.51 48.16
CA SER A 75 50.04 -9.75 47.95
C SER A 75 50.96 -8.68 48.53
N ASP A 76 50.41 -7.53 48.96
CA ASP A 76 51.19 -6.41 49.47
C ASP A 76 51.97 -6.77 50.74
N GLY A 77 53.29 -6.57 50.70
CA GLY A 77 54.17 -6.96 51.80
C GLY A 77 53.86 -6.22 53.10
N PHE A 78 53.52 -4.94 53.04
CA PHE A 78 53.20 -4.15 54.23
C PHE A 78 51.90 -4.61 54.88
N ILE A 79 50.87 -4.93 54.08
CA ILE A 79 49.61 -5.48 54.59
C ILE A 79 49.84 -6.83 55.27
N ARG A 80 50.59 -7.74 54.62
CA ARG A 80 50.88 -9.08 55.16
C ARG A 80 51.70 -9.01 56.45
N ASP A 81 52.75 -8.19 56.48
CA ASP A 81 53.59 -7.99 57.67
C ASP A 81 52.80 -7.41 58.85
N SER A 82 51.96 -6.41 58.57
CA SER A 82 51.13 -5.77 59.58
C SER A 82 50.07 -6.73 60.12
N ALA A 83 49.40 -7.48 59.23
CA ALA A 83 48.42 -8.49 59.63
C ALA A 83 49.05 -9.58 60.50
N ALA A 84 50.23 -10.10 60.13
CA ALA A 84 50.94 -11.10 60.91
C ALA A 84 51.25 -10.62 62.34
N LYS A 85 51.75 -9.39 62.49
CA LYS A 85 52.03 -8.79 63.81
C LYS A 85 50.77 -8.60 64.65
N ILE A 86 49.68 -8.12 64.04
CA ILE A 86 48.41 -7.92 64.75
C ILE A 86 47.83 -9.26 65.23
N VAL A 87 47.85 -10.30 64.37
CA VAL A 87 47.40 -11.65 64.72
C VAL A 87 48.28 -12.28 65.81
N ALA A 88 49.58 -12.00 65.83
CA ALA A 88 50.51 -12.41 66.89
C ALA A 88 50.32 -11.64 68.22
N GLY A 89 49.44 -10.64 68.27
CA GLY A 89 49.17 -9.81 69.46
C GLY A 89 50.08 -8.59 69.61
N GLU A 90 50.96 -8.30 68.64
CA GLU A 90 51.89 -7.17 68.64
C GLU A 90 51.22 -5.89 68.10
N ASN A 91 50.15 -5.45 68.75
CA ASN A 91 49.25 -4.42 68.21
C ASN A 91 49.73 -2.95 68.43
N GLY A 92 51.02 -2.73 68.74
CA GLY A 92 51.60 -1.45 69.20
C GLY A 92 51.61 -0.31 68.16
N GLY A 93 50.44 0.14 67.71
CA GLY A 93 50.25 1.16 66.66
C GLY A 93 50.13 0.60 65.25
N VAL A 94 50.47 -0.69 65.05
CA VAL A 94 50.50 -1.38 63.74
C VAL A 94 49.14 -1.35 63.05
N ALA A 95 48.05 -1.60 63.77
CA ALA A 95 46.69 -1.50 63.20
C ALA A 95 46.39 -0.09 62.67
N GLY A 96 46.83 0.97 63.37
CA GLY A 96 46.65 2.35 62.91
C GLY A 96 47.46 2.68 61.66
N ASP A 97 48.70 2.16 61.56
CA ASP A 97 49.51 2.27 60.35
C ASP A 97 48.88 1.53 59.16
N LEU A 98 48.38 0.31 59.41
CA LEU A 98 47.67 -0.48 58.40
C LEU A 98 46.40 0.23 57.92
N ASN A 99 45.57 0.75 58.82
CA ASN A 99 44.37 1.52 58.46
C ASN A 99 44.71 2.71 57.54
N ARG A 100 45.77 3.46 57.86
CA ARG A 100 46.23 4.57 57.01
C ARG A 100 46.70 4.11 55.64
N HIS A 101 47.43 3.00 55.58
CA HIS A 101 47.90 2.43 54.33
C HIS A 101 46.73 1.95 53.45
N LEU A 102 45.76 1.25 54.02
CA LEU A 102 44.54 0.83 53.29
C LEU A 102 43.81 2.04 52.71
N ASN A 103 43.63 3.10 53.50
CA ASN A 103 42.90 4.29 53.05
C ASN A 103 43.66 5.09 51.99
N LYS A 104 44.95 5.40 52.24
CA LYS A 104 45.74 6.29 51.37
C LYS A 104 46.39 5.63 50.16
N ASN A 105 46.70 4.33 50.23
CA ASN A 105 47.49 3.64 49.21
C ASN A 105 46.71 2.57 48.46
N LYS A 106 45.60 2.07 49.01
CA LYS A 106 44.83 0.97 48.39
C LYS A 106 43.47 1.43 47.91
N MET A 107 42.63 1.96 48.80
CA MET A 107 41.29 2.43 48.45
C MET A 107 41.30 3.53 47.38
N SER A 108 42.30 4.41 47.38
CA SER A 108 42.44 5.47 46.36
C SER A 108 42.79 4.96 44.95
N LEU A 109 43.16 3.69 44.79
CA LEU A 109 43.53 3.11 43.48
C LEU A 109 42.31 2.70 42.66
N ASP A 110 41.14 2.56 43.29
CA ASP A 110 39.92 2.10 42.65
C ASP A 110 38.71 2.85 43.24
N PRO A 111 38.09 3.77 42.48
CA PRO A 111 36.98 4.58 42.99
C PRO A 111 35.70 3.78 43.25
N THR A 112 35.59 2.55 42.73
CA THR A 112 34.43 1.69 42.96
C THR A 112 34.42 1.08 44.37
N ILE A 113 35.59 1.05 45.02
CA ILE A 113 35.75 0.54 46.38
C ILE A 113 35.43 1.66 47.37
N PHE A 114 34.36 1.49 48.14
CA PHE A 114 33.98 2.47 49.18
C PHE A 114 34.54 2.13 50.56
N GLY A 115 35.11 0.93 50.72
CA GLY A 115 35.74 0.51 51.96
C GLY A 115 36.56 -0.77 51.81
N ILE A 116 37.59 -0.91 52.65
CA ILE A 116 38.44 -2.10 52.74
C ILE A 116 38.53 -2.53 54.20
N ASN A 117 38.33 -3.83 54.45
CA ASN A 117 38.56 -4.47 55.74
C ASN A 117 39.62 -5.57 55.61
N VAL A 118 40.34 -5.80 56.71
CA VAL A 118 41.23 -6.94 56.88
C VAL A 118 40.76 -7.70 58.12
N THR A 119 40.56 -9.00 57.99
CA THR A 119 40.09 -9.88 59.07
C THR A 119 41.18 -10.86 59.48
N ASP A 120 41.04 -11.43 60.68
CA ASP A 120 41.70 -12.68 61.04
C ASP A 120 40.96 -13.91 60.45
N LEU A 121 41.44 -15.12 60.75
CA LEU A 121 40.81 -16.39 60.35
C LEU A 121 39.43 -16.63 60.99
N ASN A 122 39.16 -15.98 62.12
CA ASN A 122 37.91 -16.11 62.84
C ASN A 122 36.85 -15.12 62.35
N GLY A 123 37.16 -14.24 61.40
CA GLY A 123 36.24 -13.24 60.85
C GLY A 123 36.22 -11.92 61.62
N ARG A 124 37.11 -11.74 62.61
CA ARG A 124 37.20 -10.48 63.33
C ARG A 124 37.98 -9.46 62.51
N ILE A 125 37.43 -8.25 62.34
CA ILE A 125 38.10 -7.15 61.65
C ILE A 125 39.27 -6.64 62.50
N ILE A 126 40.49 -6.77 61.98
CA ILE A 126 41.75 -6.35 62.63
C ILE A 126 42.29 -5.03 62.09
N ALA A 127 41.91 -4.64 60.86
CA ALA A 127 42.20 -3.35 60.27
C ALA A 127 41.10 -2.94 59.28
N SER A 128 40.88 -1.64 59.12
CA SER A 128 39.87 -1.10 58.22
C SER A 128 40.20 0.31 57.76
N THR A 129 39.70 0.66 56.59
CA THR A 129 39.63 2.05 56.10
C THR A 129 38.75 2.97 56.97
N MET A 130 37.91 2.40 57.85
CA MET A 130 37.08 3.13 58.81
C MET A 130 37.14 2.51 60.21
N GLU A 131 37.40 3.34 61.21
CA GLU A 131 37.60 2.87 62.59
C GLU A 131 36.35 2.21 63.20
N SER A 132 35.14 2.59 62.79
CA SER A 132 33.89 2.01 63.30
C SER A 132 33.70 0.53 62.94
N GLU A 133 34.44 0.01 61.96
CA GLU A 133 34.38 -1.41 61.59
C GLU A 133 35.29 -2.30 62.47
N LEU A 134 36.25 -1.71 63.20
CA LEU A 134 37.25 -2.49 63.93
C LEU A 134 36.62 -3.37 65.01
N GLY A 135 37.03 -4.64 65.02
CA GLY A 135 36.57 -5.63 66.00
C GLY A 135 35.19 -6.24 65.73
N ARG A 136 34.48 -5.79 64.69
CA ARG A 136 33.26 -6.46 64.20
C ARG A 136 33.57 -7.88 63.71
N ASP A 137 32.57 -8.74 63.79
CA ASP A 137 32.64 -10.15 63.44
C ASP A 137 31.87 -10.43 62.14
N GLU A 138 32.60 -10.77 61.08
CA GLU A 138 32.10 -11.14 59.74
C GLU A 138 31.94 -12.66 59.58
N SER A 139 32.21 -13.45 60.62
CA SER A 139 32.25 -14.93 60.52
C SER A 139 30.92 -15.59 60.19
N LYS A 140 29.83 -14.85 60.36
CA LYS A 140 28.44 -15.29 60.12
C LYS A 140 27.96 -14.97 58.71
N ASP A 141 28.68 -14.14 57.97
CA ASP A 141 28.28 -13.80 56.61
C ASP A 141 28.66 -14.92 55.64
N ASP A 142 27.73 -15.25 54.73
CA ASP A 142 27.87 -16.38 53.81
C ASP A 142 29.16 -16.30 52.98
N TYR A 143 29.54 -15.09 52.57
CA TYR A 143 30.76 -14.87 51.78
C TYR A 143 32.04 -15.21 52.56
N PHE A 144 32.03 -15.09 53.88
CA PHE A 144 33.19 -15.40 54.72
C PHE A 144 33.37 -16.91 54.87
N VAL A 145 32.26 -17.66 54.92
CA VAL A 145 32.27 -19.12 54.95
C VAL A 145 32.89 -19.67 53.67
N GLU A 146 32.50 -19.13 52.51
CA GLU A 146 33.07 -19.50 51.20
C GLU A 146 34.55 -19.12 51.12
N ALA A 147 34.93 -17.95 51.63
CA ALA A 147 36.31 -17.46 51.59
C ALA A 147 37.30 -18.39 52.34
N LYS A 148 36.86 -19.12 53.37
CA LYS A 148 37.71 -20.06 54.11
C LYS A 148 38.36 -21.13 53.23
N GLN A 149 37.70 -21.51 52.14
CA GLN A 149 38.19 -22.52 51.19
C GLN A 149 39.19 -21.99 50.17
N LEU A 150 39.34 -20.66 50.05
CA LEU A 150 40.23 -20.05 49.06
C LEU A 150 41.70 -20.33 49.36
N ALA A 151 42.46 -20.70 48.32
CA ALA A 151 43.91 -20.73 48.35
C ALA A 151 44.50 -19.33 48.09
N TYR A 152 45.75 -19.11 48.49
CA TYR A 152 46.46 -17.87 48.18
C TYR A 152 46.50 -17.62 46.65
N GLY A 153 46.28 -16.37 46.24
CA GLY A 153 46.17 -15.98 44.83
C GLY A 153 44.77 -16.19 44.21
N GLN A 154 43.83 -16.79 44.95
CA GLN A 154 42.42 -16.86 44.54
C GLN A 154 41.62 -15.71 45.15
N SER A 155 40.52 -15.37 44.48
CA SER A 155 39.52 -14.42 44.99
C SER A 155 38.12 -15.02 44.93
N TYR A 156 37.24 -14.46 45.74
CA TYR A 156 35.81 -14.74 45.73
C TYR A 156 35.02 -13.44 45.64
N VAL A 157 33.94 -13.45 44.88
CA VAL A 157 33.00 -12.33 44.74
C VAL A 157 31.68 -12.78 45.32
N SER A 158 31.22 -12.10 46.37
CA SER A 158 29.95 -12.39 47.01
C SER A 158 28.77 -12.02 46.13
N ASP A 159 27.59 -12.49 46.53
CA ASP A 159 26.35 -11.92 46.04
C ASP A 159 26.15 -10.48 46.55
N VAL A 160 25.23 -9.75 45.94
CA VAL A 160 24.83 -8.42 46.43
C VAL A 160 24.01 -8.56 47.70
N MET A 161 24.34 -7.77 48.71
CA MET A 161 23.68 -7.77 50.01
C MET A 161 23.40 -6.35 50.48
N PHE A 162 22.44 -6.23 51.39
CA PHE A 162 22.18 -4.99 52.11
C PHE A 162 22.70 -5.14 53.53
N SER A 163 23.68 -4.32 53.91
CA SER A 163 24.12 -4.27 55.30
C SER A 163 24.62 -2.88 55.65
N HIS A 164 24.76 -2.64 56.96
CA HIS A 164 25.31 -1.41 57.50
C HIS A 164 26.83 -1.56 57.58
N HIS A 165 27.59 -0.97 56.67
CA HIS A 165 29.05 -0.87 56.76
C HIS A 165 29.51 0.55 56.43
N PHE A 166 30.64 0.93 56.99
CA PHE A 166 31.28 2.23 56.78
C PHE A 166 30.34 3.40 57.11
N ASN A 167 29.53 3.23 58.18
CA ASN A 167 28.48 4.15 58.65
C ASN A 167 27.42 4.48 57.58
N LYS A 168 27.15 3.55 56.66
CA LYS A 168 26.15 3.72 55.60
C LYS A 168 25.34 2.44 55.42
N ASP A 169 24.05 2.62 55.14
CA ASP A 169 23.17 1.56 54.68
C ASP A 169 23.22 1.53 53.16
N VAL A 170 23.93 0.55 52.60
CA VAL A 170 24.15 0.44 51.14
C VAL A 170 24.00 -0.99 50.67
N SER A 171 23.42 -1.16 49.47
CA SER A 171 23.57 -2.41 48.72
C SER A 171 24.99 -2.48 48.19
N HIS A 172 25.69 -3.56 48.48
CA HIS A 172 27.08 -3.76 48.07
C HIS A 172 27.36 -5.24 47.87
N PHE A 173 28.50 -5.55 47.29
CA PHE A 173 29.06 -6.89 47.30
C PHE A 173 30.52 -6.83 47.75
N ALA A 174 30.98 -7.93 48.34
CA ALA A 174 32.31 -8.07 48.89
C ALA A 174 33.18 -8.90 47.95
N VAL A 175 34.41 -8.44 47.74
CA VAL A 175 35.41 -9.15 46.96
C VAL A 175 36.58 -9.48 47.88
N LEU A 176 36.88 -10.76 48.06
CA LEU A 176 37.79 -11.25 49.10
C LEU A 176 38.97 -12.01 48.52
N ALA A 177 40.12 -11.88 49.16
CA ALA A 177 41.27 -12.75 48.93
C ALA A 177 41.98 -13.14 50.24
N PRO A 178 42.55 -14.35 50.34
CA PRO A 178 43.34 -14.75 51.50
C PRO A 178 44.61 -13.94 51.65
N LEU A 179 44.94 -13.59 52.90
CA LEU A 179 46.25 -13.12 53.32
C LEU A 179 47.04 -14.30 53.86
N THR A 180 48.30 -14.41 53.47
CA THR A 180 49.23 -15.41 54.00
C THR A 180 50.47 -14.75 54.58
N GLU A 181 51.11 -15.42 55.51
CA GLU A 181 52.46 -15.06 55.97
C GLU A 181 53.47 -15.30 54.83
N LYS A 182 54.53 -14.49 54.74
CA LYS A 182 55.46 -14.47 53.58
C LYS A 182 56.39 -15.67 53.48
N GLU A 183 56.85 -16.17 54.62
CA GLU A 183 57.85 -17.23 54.75
C GLU A 183 57.19 -18.61 54.93
N THR A 184 56.19 -18.71 55.80
CA THR A 184 55.51 -19.97 56.13
C THR A 184 54.38 -20.29 55.16
N GLY A 185 53.81 -19.27 54.51
CA GLY A 185 52.62 -19.41 53.67
C GLY A 185 51.34 -19.71 54.43
N GLU A 186 51.37 -19.68 55.78
CA GLU A 186 50.19 -19.91 56.61
C GLU A 186 49.16 -18.79 56.40
N LYS A 187 47.88 -19.16 56.40
CA LYS A 187 46.79 -18.20 56.22
C LYS A 187 46.63 -17.34 57.48
N LEU A 188 46.69 -16.02 57.32
CA LEU A 188 46.53 -15.05 58.41
C LEU A 188 45.08 -14.60 58.57
N GLY A 189 44.34 -14.58 57.47
CA GLY A 189 42.98 -14.05 57.39
C GLY A 189 42.65 -13.63 55.98
N PHE A 190 41.83 -12.58 55.82
CA PHE A 190 41.33 -12.14 54.52
C PHE A 190 41.39 -10.63 54.40
N ILE A 191 41.63 -10.16 53.18
CA ILE A 191 41.36 -8.77 52.79
C ILE A 191 40.05 -8.74 51.99
N ILE A 192 39.22 -7.75 52.29
CA ILE A 192 37.86 -7.60 51.78
C ILE A 192 37.72 -6.20 51.19
N ASN A 193 37.45 -6.12 49.90
CA ASN A 193 37.08 -4.89 49.22
C ASN A 193 35.54 -4.84 49.13
N TYR A 194 34.94 -3.74 49.58
CA TYR A 194 33.50 -3.51 49.49
C TYR A 194 33.22 -2.58 48.31
N ILE A 195 32.42 -3.07 47.37
CA ILE A 195 32.07 -2.34 46.12
C ILE A 195 30.59 -2.02 46.14
N ASP A 196 30.25 -0.78 45.78
CA ASP A 196 28.86 -0.32 45.74
C ASP A 196 28.07 -1.13 44.69
N GLY A 197 26.90 -1.66 45.08
CA GLY A 197 26.04 -2.42 44.19
C GLY A 197 25.50 -1.59 43.02
N ASP A 198 25.49 -0.26 43.14
CA ASP A 198 25.13 0.64 42.06
C ASP A 198 26.12 0.56 40.87
N GLU A 199 27.36 0.13 41.08
CA GLU A 199 28.34 -0.05 40.00
C GLU A 199 27.90 -1.10 38.98
N LEU A 200 27.21 -2.16 39.42
CA LEU A 200 26.61 -3.15 38.51
C LEU A 200 25.58 -2.48 37.59
N THR A 201 24.77 -1.57 38.13
CA THR A 201 23.81 -0.82 37.31
C THR A 201 24.52 0.09 36.32
N ILE A 202 25.62 0.75 36.73
CA ILE A 202 26.40 1.64 35.88
C ILE A 202 27.05 0.87 34.72
N ILE A 203 27.53 -0.34 34.94
CA ILE A 203 28.12 -1.17 33.87
C ILE A 203 27.06 -1.61 32.86
N LEU A 204 25.88 -1.99 33.35
CA LEU A 204 24.80 -2.46 32.49
C LEU A 204 24.14 -1.32 31.70
N ASN A 205 23.78 -0.23 32.38
CA ASN A 205 22.93 0.83 31.83
C ASN A 205 23.66 2.17 31.63
N GLY A 206 24.92 2.27 32.06
CA GLY A 206 25.70 3.50 32.07
C GLY A 206 25.46 4.38 33.31
N SER A 207 26.27 5.44 33.49
CA SER A 207 26.20 6.31 34.68
C SER A 207 24.88 7.09 34.79
N PRO A 208 24.08 6.94 35.87
CA PRO A 208 22.75 7.53 36.01
C PRO A 208 22.69 9.07 35.95
N ARG A 209 23.82 9.76 36.19
CA ARG A 209 23.94 11.23 36.03
C ARG A 209 24.03 11.70 34.57
N LEU A 210 24.38 10.82 33.63
CA LEU A 210 24.47 11.14 32.20
C LEU A 210 23.17 10.85 31.44
N PHE A 211 22.27 10.02 32.01
CA PHE A 211 21.01 9.60 31.37
C PHE A 211 19.79 10.45 31.76
N GLU A 212 19.97 11.65 32.31
CA GLU A 212 18.88 12.63 32.42
C GLU A 212 18.45 13.22 31.06
N ARG A 213 19.09 12.83 29.95
CA ARG A 213 18.75 13.33 28.61
C ARG A 213 18.75 12.23 27.54
N ASP A 214 17.54 11.91 27.10
CA ASP A 214 17.13 11.52 25.73
C ASP A 214 17.57 10.19 25.08
N GLU A 215 18.31 9.29 25.72
CA GLU A 215 18.48 7.92 25.19
C GLU A 215 17.98 6.88 26.18
N LYS A 216 16.66 6.86 26.36
CA LYS A 216 15.98 5.70 26.93
C LYS A 216 16.20 4.57 25.93
N THR A 217 17.13 3.66 26.20
CA THR A 217 17.11 2.38 25.50
C THR A 217 15.82 1.70 25.93
N ASP A 218 14.94 1.39 24.96
CA ASP A 218 13.66 0.70 25.21
C ASP A 218 13.85 -0.74 25.75
N THR A 219 15.11 -1.18 25.86
CA THR A 219 15.54 -2.44 26.46
C THR A 219 15.92 -2.25 27.92
N ASP A 220 15.23 -2.96 28.81
CA ASP A 220 15.58 -3.11 30.21
C ASP A 220 16.73 -4.14 30.34
N ILE A 221 17.84 -3.76 30.98
CA ILE A 221 18.98 -4.64 31.24
C ILE A 221 19.24 -4.69 32.74
N TYR A 222 19.27 -5.89 33.31
CA TYR A 222 19.43 -6.06 34.76
C TYR A 222 19.93 -7.45 35.14
N LEU A 223 20.33 -7.57 36.40
CA LEU A 223 20.84 -8.79 37.01
C LEU A 223 19.90 -9.28 38.10
N VAL A 224 19.81 -10.60 38.19
CA VAL A 224 19.21 -11.29 39.33
C VAL A 224 20.21 -12.30 39.88
N ASN A 225 20.12 -12.60 41.17
CA ASN A 225 20.95 -13.64 41.78
C ASN A 225 20.36 -15.05 41.57
N LYS A 226 21.02 -16.06 42.15
CA LYS A 226 20.62 -17.47 42.08
C LYS A 226 19.22 -17.76 42.62
N ASP A 227 18.72 -16.92 43.53
CA ASP A 227 17.39 -17.04 44.14
C ASP A 227 16.33 -16.27 43.35
N GLY A 228 16.72 -15.58 42.27
CA GLY A 228 15.85 -14.73 41.45
C GLY A 228 15.61 -13.34 42.03
N LEU A 229 16.32 -12.95 43.10
CA LEU A 229 16.24 -11.58 43.62
C LEU A 229 16.96 -10.62 42.70
N LEU A 230 16.33 -9.48 42.42
CA LEU A 230 16.90 -8.40 41.63
C LEU A 230 18.11 -7.79 42.34
N ILE A 231 19.28 -7.76 41.69
CA ILE A 231 20.54 -7.24 42.29
C ILE A 231 21.07 -5.97 41.60
N SER A 232 20.44 -5.53 40.51
CA SER A 232 20.71 -4.24 39.87
C SER A 232 19.42 -3.43 39.68
N LYS A 233 19.53 -2.12 39.45
CA LYS A 233 18.34 -1.32 39.12
C LYS A 233 17.88 -1.62 37.70
N VAL A 234 16.56 -1.55 37.48
CA VAL A 234 15.91 -1.81 36.18
C VAL A 234 14.84 -0.77 35.89
N GLY A 235 14.82 -0.25 34.66
CA GLY A 235 13.82 0.68 34.16
C GLY A 235 13.49 1.81 35.15
N THR A 236 12.21 1.95 35.50
CA THR A 236 11.69 2.97 36.43
C THR A 236 11.55 2.47 37.88
N LEU A 237 11.92 1.22 38.17
CA LEU A 237 11.74 0.62 39.49
C LEU A 237 12.73 1.23 40.49
N LYS A 238 12.27 2.24 41.22
CA LYS A 238 13.01 2.80 42.35
C LYS A 238 12.94 1.83 43.53
N ASN A 239 14.10 1.49 44.10
CA ASN A 239 14.25 0.63 45.28
C ASN A 239 13.81 -0.84 45.10
N GLY A 240 14.01 -1.41 43.91
CA GLY A 240 13.75 -2.84 43.64
C GLY A 240 14.86 -3.81 44.05
N VAL A 241 16.09 -3.32 44.21
CA VAL A 241 17.27 -4.13 44.55
C VAL A 241 17.05 -4.86 45.88
N LEU A 242 17.23 -6.18 45.86
CA LEU A 242 17.01 -7.15 46.94
C LEU A 242 15.59 -7.19 47.50
N LYS A 243 14.60 -6.66 46.77
CA LYS A 243 13.19 -6.65 47.17
C LYS A 243 12.25 -7.25 46.13
N GLN A 244 12.59 -7.12 44.85
CA GLN A 244 11.85 -7.71 43.74
C GLN A 244 12.37 -9.11 43.47
N ILE A 245 11.48 -10.11 43.49
CA ILE A 245 11.76 -11.45 42.96
C ILE A 245 11.32 -11.48 41.50
N VAL A 246 12.20 -11.98 40.64
CA VAL A 246 11.97 -12.18 39.21
C VAL A 246 11.87 -13.68 38.97
N ASP A 247 10.64 -14.17 38.93
CA ASP A 247 10.32 -15.57 38.63
C ASP A 247 9.96 -15.69 37.15
N SER A 248 10.98 -15.64 36.30
CA SER A 248 10.83 -15.77 34.85
C SER A 248 11.49 -17.04 34.33
N GLU A 249 10.99 -17.55 33.21
CA GLU A 249 11.54 -18.75 32.56
C GLU A 249 13.07 -18.70 32.36
N PRO A 250 13.68 -17.62 31.83
CA PRO A 250 15.14 -17.55 31.70
C PRO A 250 15.90 -17.64 33.03
N VAL A 251 15.36 -17.08 34.12
CA VAL A 251 15.97 -17.18 35.45
C VAL A 251 15.96 -18.62 35.94
N MET A 252 14.84 -19.32 35.74
CA MET A 252 14.73 -20.73 36.12
C MET A 252 15.63 -21.64 35.28
N LYS A 253 15.76 -21.37 33.97
CA LYS A 253 16.64 -22.13 33.08
C LYS A 253 18.13 -21.89 33.35
N CYS A 254 18.51 -20.68 33.73
CA CYS A 254 19.89 -20.39 34.12
C CYS A 254 20.33 -21.13 35.39
N LYS A 255 19.40 -21.57 36.26
CA LYS A 255 19.74 -22.47 37.39
C LYS A 255 20.30 -23.81 36.92
N SER A 256 19.92 -24.26 35.73
CA SER A 256 20.48 -25.45 35.05
C SER A 256 21.58 -25.10 34.03
N GLY A 257 22.01 -23.84 33.94
CA GLY A 257 22.99 -23.37 32.98
C GLY A 257 22.48 -23.26 31.53
N GLU A 258 21.16 -23.32 31.31
CA GLU A 258 20.56 -23.15 29.99
C GLU A 258 20.24 -21.68 29.75
N GLU A 259 21.00 -21.05 28.85
CA GLU A 259 20.72 -19.69 28.37
C GLU A 259 19.49 -19.70 27.45
N MET A 260 18.71 -18.62 27.50
CA MET A 260 17.63 -18.38 26.56
C MET A 260 17.97 -17.18 25.70
N SER A 261 17.83 -17.33 24.39
CA SER A 261 17.83 -16.22 23.45
C SER A 261 16.61 -16.35 22.56
N ASP A 262 16.12 -15.21 22.08
CA ASP A 262 15.15 -15.18 20.99
C ASP A 262 13.73 -15.69 21.37
N VAL A 263 13.33 -15.55 22.65
CA VAL A 263 12.06 -16.09 23.18
C VAL A 263 11.17 -14.99 23.78
N TYR A 264 9.86 -15.22 23.71
CA TYR A 264 8.86 -14.44 24.44
C TYR A 264 8.63 -15.04 25.83
N TYR A 265 8.66 -14.21 26.86
CA TYR A 265 8.36 -14.65 28.22
C TYR A 265 7.74 -13.52 29.03
N ALA A 266 7.28 -13.83 30.25
CA ALA A 266 6.83 -12.82 31.20
C ALA A 266 8.03 -12.21 31.92
N GLY A 267 8.30 -10.93 31.67
CA GLY A 267 9.40 -10.20 32.30
C GLY A 267 9.12 -9.86 33.77
N TRP A 268 9.98 -9.04 34.39
CA TRP A 268 9.87 -8.71 35.83
C TRP A 268 8.55 -8.01 36.23
N ARG A 269 7.85 -7.37 35.28
CA ARG A 269 6.52 -6.76 35.47
C ARG A 269 5.36 -7.73 35.24
N GLY A 270 5.64 -8.98 34.83
CA GLY A 270 4.63 -9.94 34.37
C GLY A 270 4.07 -9.64 32.97
N MET A 271 4.63 -8.66 32.25
CA MET A 271 4.24 -8.35 30.87
C MET A 271 5.03 -9.20 29.88
N SER A 272 4.44 -9.43 28.70
CA SER A 272 5.10 -10.16 27.61
C SER A 272 6.25 -9.32 27.05
N VAL A 273 7.46 -9.86 27.12
CA VAL A 273 8.68 -9.25 26.60
C VAL A 273 9.33 -10.16 25.56
N ILE A 274 10.21 -9.59 24.73
CA ILE A 274 11.20 -10.34 23.97
C ILE A 274 12.53 -10.15 24.67
N GLY A 275 13.22 -11.23 25.00
CA GLY A 275 14.45 -11.12 25.78
C GLY A 275 15.49 -12.19 25.50
N ALA A 276 16.67 -11.94 26.06
CA ALA A 276 17.77 -12.89 26.13
C ALA A 276 18.35 -12.92 27.55
N SER A 277 18.88 -14.07 27.95
CA SER A 277 19.55 -14.27 29.24
C SER A 277 20.95 -14.82 29.08
N LYS A 278 21.83 -14.44 30.01
CA LYS A 278 23.17 -14.98 30.18
C LYS A 278 23.38 -15.47 31.59
N CYS A 279 23.89 -16.70 31.71
CA CYS A 279 24.06 -17.37 32.99
C CYS A 279 25.51 -17.26 33.44
N LEU A 280 25.77 -16.54 34.53
CA LEU A 280 27.11 -16.36 35.06
C LEU A 280 27.48 -17.50 36.03
N ALA A 281 28.78 -17.81 36.08
CA ALA A 281 29.31 -18.90 36.91
C ALA A 281 29.06 -18.73 38.43
N ASN A 282 28.89 -17.50 38.91
CA ASN A 282 28.56 -17.20 40.30
C ASN A 282 27.05 -17.34 40.62
N GLY A 283 26.25 -17.80 39.65
CA GLY A 283 24.81 -17.99 39.80
C GLY A 283 23.98 -16.75 39.49
N TRP A 284 24.61 -15.65 39.04
CA TRP A 284 23.87 -14.48 38.56
C TRP A 284 23.29 -14.77 37.17
N THR A 285 22.11 -14.22 36.91
CA THR A 285 21.48 -14.22 35.59
C THR A 285 21.35 -12.78 35.11
N LEU A 286 21.99 -12.48 33.98
CA LEU A 286 21.81 -11.24 33.25
C LEU A 286 20.60 -11.39 32.33
N LEU A 287 19.70 -10.42 32.35
CA LEU A 287 18.57 -10.33 31.44
C LEU A 287 18.66 -9.03 30.65
N ALA A 288 18.41 -9.15 29.35
CA ALA A 288 18.09 -8.02 28.47
C ALA A 288 16.72 -8.30 27.88
N GLU A 289 15.78 -7.38 28.06
CA GLU A 289 14.40 -7.55 27.62
C GLU A 289 13.80 -6.25 27.10
N ILE A 290 12.95 -6.36 26.09
CA ILE A 290 12.16 -5.25 25.53
C ILE A 290 10.67 -5.58 25.63
N ASP A 291 9.89 -4.61 26.10
CA ASP A 291 8.43 -4.71 26.16
C ASP A 291 7.86 -4.92 24.75
N ASN A 292 6.95 -5.89 24.58
CA ASN A 292 6.37 -6.23 23.28
C ASN A 292 5.67 -5.04 22.60
N ASP A 293 4.98 -4.20 23.37
CA ASP A 293 4.28 -3.02 22.83
C ASP A 293 5.27 -1.97 22.30
N THR A 294 6.41 -1.80 22.98
CA THR A 294 7.49 -0.91 22.57
C THR A 294 8.24 -1.47 21.37
N ALA A 295 8.57 -2.75 21.39
CA ALA A 295 9.21 -3.49 20.29
C ALA A 295 8.46 -3.33 18.96
N PHE A 296 7.13 -3.34 18.99
CA PHE A 296 6.30 -3.28 17.80
C PHE A 296 5.64 -1.92 17.54
N ALA A 297 5.98 -0.87 18.32
CA ALA A 297 5.42 0.46 18.14
C ALA A 297 5.61 0.98 16.70
N GLY A 298 6.77 0.68 16.08
CA GLY A 298 7.08 1.05 14.70
C GLY A 298 6.18 0.39 13.62
N LEU A 299 5.55 -0.76 13.91
CA LEU A 299 4.67 -1.44 12.95
C LEU A 299 3.38 -0.66 12.67
N SER A 300 2.93 0.18 13.62
CA SER A 300 1.72 1.00 13.45
C SER A 300 1.85 1.96 12.25
N ASN A 301 3.04 2.54 12.05
CA ASN A 301 3.33 3.42 10.92
C ASN A 301 3.32 2.68 9.57
N ILE A 302 3.75 1.42 9.53
CA ILE A 302 3.70 0.58 8.33
C ILE A 302 2.24 0.34 7.93
N GLY A 303 1.36 0.09 8.90
CA GLY A 303 -0.08 -0.06 8.65
C GLY A 303 -0.68 1.15 7.95
N ILE A 304 -0.35 2.36 8.42
CA ILE A 304 -0.83 3.62 7.82
C ILE A 304 -0.29 3.79 6.39
N GLN A 305 0.99 3.51 6.15
CA GLN A 305 1.59 3.61 4.81
C GLN A 305 0.94 2.63 3.81
N VAL A 306 0.69 1.39 4.25
CA VAL A 306 0.01 0.36 3.45
C VAL A 306 -1.43 0.75 3.12
N LEU A 307 -2.14 1.40 4.06
CA LEU A 307 -3.48 1.92 3.80
C LEU A 307 -3.47 3.02 2.73
N PHE A 308 -2.55 3.98 2.80
CA PHE A 308 -2.45 5.04 1.79
C PHE A 308 -2.07 4.50 0.41
N SER A 309 -1.13 3.55 0.32
CA SER A 309 -0.76 2.93 -0.95
C SER A 309 -1.90 2.11 -1.56
N SER A 310 -2.68 1.41 -0.73
CA SER A 310 -3.89 0.68 -1.14
C SER A 310 -4.97 1.62 -1.68
N LEU A 311 -5.19 2.75 -1.00
CA LEU A 311 -6.15 3.77 -1.44
C LEU A 311 -5.72 4.40 -2.76
N LEU A 312 -4.43 4.70 -2.93
CA LEU A 312 -3.88 5.23 -4.17
C LEU A 312 -4.10 4.25 -5.33
N LEU A 313 -3.77 2.97 -5.13
CA LEU A 313 -3.99 1.92 -6.13
C LEU A 313 -5.47 1.77 -6.50
N LEU A 314 -6.38 1.92 -5.53
CA LEU A 314 -7.82 1.86 -5.76
C LEU A 314 -8.30 3.03 -6.63
N VAL A 315 -7.82 4.25 -6.37
CA VAL A 315 -8.15 5.43 -7.18
C VAL A 315 -7.63 5.28 -8.61
N VAL A 316 -6.39 4.82 -8.77
CA VAL A 316 -5.82 4.54 -10.11
C VAL A 316 -6.61 3.47 -10.84
N GLY A 317 -6.97 2.38 -10.16
CA GLY A 317 -7.81 1.32 -10.70
C GLY A 317 -9.20 1.81 -11.13
N MET A 318 -9.88 2.59 -10.29
CA MET A 318 -11.18 3.19 -10.62
C MET A 318 -11.10 4.15 -11.80
N SER A 319 -10.05 4.97 -11.87
CA SER A 319 -9.79 5.86 -13.00
C SER A 319 -9.61 5.07 -14.30
N PHE A 320 -8.79 4.02 -14.27
CA PHE A 320 -8.56 3.15 -15.41
C PHE A 320 -9.85 2.47 -15.91
N ILE A 321 -10.66 1.91 -14.99
CA ILE A 321 -11.97 1.36 -15.34
C ILE A 321 -12.85 2.42 -15.98
N PHE A 322 -12.94 3.61 -15.39
CA PHE A 322 -13.74 4.71 -15.92
C PHE A 322 -13.37 5.06 -17.37
N PHE A 323 -12.06 5.10 -17.68
CA PHE A 323 -11.57 5.28 -19.05
C PHE A 323 -11.97 4.12 -19.97
N LEU A 324 -11.80 2.86 -19.57
CA LEU A 324 -12.24 1.70 -20.37
C LEU A 324 -13.73 1.72 -20.69
N ILE A 325 -14.54 2.16 -19.74
CA ILE A 325 -15.98 2.22 -19.91
C ILE A 325 -16.38 3.28 -20.92
N ARG A 326 -15.77 4.47 -20.82
CA ARG A 326 -16.04 5.56 -21.74
C ARG A 326 -15.45 5.31 -23.13
N GLY A 327 -14.25 4.75 -23.22
CA GLY A 327 -13.56 4.50 -24.48
C GLY A 327 -14.10 3.29 -25.24
N ILE A 328 -14.47 2.21 -24.55
CA ILE A 328 -14.75 0.92 -25.21
C ILE A 328 -16.19 0.47 -24.95
N VAL A 329 -16.58 0.30 -23.68
CA VAL A 329 -17.85 -0.36 -23.34
C VAL A 329 -19.08 0.42 -23.84
N LYS A 330 -19.08 1.75 -23.69
CA LYS A 330 -20.21 2.58 -24.12
C LYS A 330 -20.38 2.60 -25.65
N PRO A 331 -19.35 2.93 -26.46
CA PRO A 331 -19.46 2.88 -27.91
C PRO A 331 -19.86 1.52 -28.47
N VAL A 332 -19.32 0.42 -27.94
CA VAL A 332 -19.67 -0.94 -28.40
C VAL A 332 -21.13 -1.28 -28.09
N ASN A 333 -21.63 -0.94 -26.90
CA ASN A 333 -23.05 -1.14 -26.56
C ASN A 333 -23.98 -0.31 -27.44
N LEU A 334 -23.60 0.93 -27.77
CA LEU A 334 -24.35 1.79 -28.70
C LEU A 334 -24.43 1.13 -30.09
N LEU A 335 -23.30 0.67 -30.64
CA LEU A 335 -23.27 -0.01 -31.93
C LEU A 335 -24.12 -1.28 -31.93
N SER A 336 -24.07 -2.06 -30.85
CA SER A 336 -24.91 -3.25 -30.69
C SER A 336 -26.41 -2.91 -30.68
N GLU A 337 -26.81 -1.84 -29.99
CA GLU A 337 -28.21 -1.42 -29.93
C GLU A 337 -28.71 -0.91 -31.28
N VAL A 338 -27.95 -0.04 -31.95
CA VAL A 338 -28.34 0.49 -33.26
C VAL A 338 -28.44 -0.62 -34.30
N THR A 339 -27.50 -1.57 -34.29
CA THR A 339 -27.53 -2.72 -35.20
C THR A 339 -28.80 -3.57 -35.02
N LYS A 340 -29.26 -3.77 -33.78
CA LYS A 340 -30.53 -4.48 -33.50
C LYS A 340 -31.75 -3.73 -34.04
N ARG A 341 -31.77 -2.40 -33.99
CA ARG A 341 -32.87 -1.58 -34.53
C ARG A 341 -32.91 -1.60 -36.05
N ILE A 342 -31.74 -1.51 -36.69
CA ILE A 342 -31.58 -1.66 -38.14
C ILE A 342 -32.11 -3.03 -38.58
N ALA A 343 -31.74 -4.10 -37.87
CA ALA A 343 -32.22 -5.46 -38.15
C ALA A 343 -33.75 -5.60 -37.98
N ALA A 344 -34.37 -4.77 -37.14
CA ALA A 344 -35.82 -4.71 -36.96
C ALA A 344 -36.54 -3.83 -38.00
N GLY A 345 -35.82 -3.24 -38.96
CA GLY A 345 -36.38 -2.42 -40.04
C GLY A 345 -36.36 -0.91 -39.81
N ASP A 346 -35.80 -0.43 -38.69
CA ASP A 346 -35.62 1.01 -38.46
C ASP A 346 -34.26 1.50 -38.98
N LEU A 347 -34.24 1.89 -40.25
CA LEU A 347 -33.06 2.43 -40.95
C LEU A 347 -32.80 3.91 -40.68
N SER A 348 -33.62 4.59 -39.87
CA SER A 348 -33.50 6.04 -39.62
C SER A 348 -32.43 6.41 -38.58
N GLN A 349 -31.85 5.40 -37.93
CA GLN A 349 -30.91 5.58 -36.82
C GLN A 349 -29.56 6.12 -37.31
N LYS A 350 -29.02 7.11 -36.59
CA LYS A 350 -27.69 7.67 -36.86
C LYS A 350 -26.65 7.01 -35.96
N VAL A 351 -25.60 6.44 -36.55
CA VAL A 351 -24.48 5.81 -35.86
C VAL A 351 -23.35 6.83 -35.72
N LYS A 352 -23.05 7.25 -34.49
CA LYS A 352 -21.85 8.03 -34.15
C LYS A 352 -21.28 7.58 -32.82
N ALA A 353 -20.09 6.96 -32.83
CA ALA A 353 -19.43 6.48 -31.61
C ALA A 353 -18.73 7.60 -30.82
N GLY A 354 -18.29 8.67 -31.48
CA GLY A 354 -17.61 9.80 -30.83
C GLY A 354 -16.18 9.50 -30.36
N THR A 355 -15.60 8.37 -30.77
CA THR A 355 -14.20 8.00 -30.58
C THR A 355 -13.42 8.15 -31.90
N LYS A 356 -12.10 8.28 -31.84
CA LYS A 356 -11.19 8.44 -33.00
C LYS A 356 -10.29 7.21 -33.21
N ASP A 357 -10.71 6.07 -32.68
CA ASP A 357 -10.01 4.79 -32.71
C ASP A 357 -10.71 3.81 -33.67
N GLU A 358 -10.34 2.54 -33.64
CA GLU A 358 -10.93 1.47 -34.45
C GLU A 358 -12.44 1.32 -34.22
N ILE A 359 -12.94 1.70 -33.04
CA ILE A 359 -14.38 1.71 -32.74
C ILE A 359 -15.09 2.87 -33.45
N GLY A 360 -14.40 4.01 -33.59
CA GLY A 360 -14.86 5.13 -34.41
C GLY A 360 -14.95 4.77 -35.88
N GLU A 361 -13.91 4.15 -36.43
CA GLU A 361 -13.88 3.68 -37.82
C GLU A 361 -14.97 2.64 -38.10
N LEU A 362 -15.20 1.72 -37.16
CA LEU A 362 -16.28 0.75 -37.24
C LEU A 362 -17.66 1.44 -37.25
N ALA A 363 -17.85 2.47 -36.42
CA ALA A 363 -19.10 3.24 -36.38
C ALA A 363 -19.39 3.95 -37.71
N ASP A 364 -18.36 4.54 -38.34
CA ASP A 364 -18.47 5.19 -39.63
C ASP A 364 -18.78 4.20 -40.76
N SER A 365 -18.20 2.99 -40.68
CA SER A 365 -18.51 1.89 -41.60
C SER A 365 -19.97 1.43 -41.47
N PHE A 366 -20.48 1.28 -40.25
CA PHE A 366 -21.90 0.98 -39.99
C PHE A 366 -22.83 2.10 -40.47
N GLN A 367 -22.45 3.36 -40.28
CA GLN A 367 -23.20 4.51 -40.78
C GLN A 367 -23.33 4.47 -42.30
N THR A 368 -22.22 4.18 -43.01
CA THR A 368 -22.19 4.07 -44.47
C THR A 368 -23.08 2.93 -44.96
N MET A 369 -23.04 1.76 -44.30
CA MET A 369 -23.93 0.63 -44.63
C MET A 369 -25.40 1.02 -44.47
N THR A 370 -25.75 1.68 -43.36
CA THR A 370 -27.14 2.09 -43.05
C THR A 370 -27.66 3.10 -44.09
N GLN A 371 -26.82 4.05 -44.50
CA GLN A 371 -27.17 5.01 -45.56
C GLN A 371 -27.44 4.32 -46.89
N LYS A 372 -26.57 3.38 -47.31
CA LYS A 372 -26.79 2.61 -48.55
C LYS A 372 -28.07 1.77 -48.52
N LEU A 373 -28.43 1.22 -47.35
CA LEU A 373 -29.70 0.49 -47.19
C LEU A 373 -30.91 1.41 -47.32
N LEU A 374 -30.86 2.60 -46.71
CA LEU A 374 -31.93 3.59 -46.78
C LEU A 374 -32.13 4.12 -48.22
N GLU A 375 -31.04 4.42 -48.92
CA GLU A 375 -31.04 4.82 -50.32
C GLU A 375 -31.68 3.74 -51.21
N LYS A 376 -31.26 2.48 -51.02
CA LYS A 376 -31.83 1.34 -51.75
C LYS A 376 -33.33 1.17 -51.49
N GLU A 377 -33.80 1.33 -50.25
CA GLU A 377 -35.23 1.27 -49.96
C GLU A 377 -36.03 2.39 -50.62
N MET A 378 -35.48 3.62 -50.64
CA MET A 378 -36.11 4.77 -51.27
C MET A 378 -36.22 4.57 -52.78
N LEU A 379 -35.15 4.11 -53.44
CA LEU A 379 -35.16 3.74 -54.85
C LEU A 379 -36.23 2.69 -55.18
N LEU A 380 -36.34 1.64 -54.36
CA LEU A 380 -37.37 0.60 -54.54
C LEU A 380 -38.80 1.13 -54.33
N ARG A 381 -39.01 2.13 -53.46
CA ARG A 381 -40.32 2.78 -53.29
C ARG A 381 -40.68 3.62 -54.51
N VAL A 382 -39.74 4.39 -55.05
CA VAL A 382 -39.94 5.20 -56.26
C VAL A 382 -40.27 4.31 -57.46
N HIS A 383 -39.53 3.20 -57.65
CA HIS A 383 -39.84 2.24 -58.71
C HIS A 383 -41.25 1.65 -58.59
N ARG A 384 -41.66 1.21 -57.39
CA ARG A 384 -43.01 0.67 -57.18
C ARG A 384 -44.11 1.71 -57.40
N TYR A 385 -43.86 2.98 -57.04
CA TYR A 385 -44.80 4.06 -57.29
C TYR A 385 -44.97 4.31 -58.80
N ARG A 386 -43.85 4.36 -59.54
CA ARG A 386 -43.85 4.50 -61.00
C ARG A 386 -44.66 3.40 -61.69
N ASP A 387 -44.46 2.14 -61.29
CA ASP A 387 -45.13 1.01 -61.94
C ASP A 387 -46.65 1.00 -61.65
N ARG A 388 -47.09 1.41 -60.45
CA ARG A 388 -48.53 1.57 -60.13
C ARG A 388 -49.21 2.63 -60.99
N VAL A 389 -48.60 3.81 -61.08
CA VAL A 389 -49.15 4.92 -61.88
C VAL A 389 -49.23 4.54 -63.36
N SER A 390 -48.23 3.82 -63.88
CA SER A 390 -48.25 3.36 -65.26
C SER A 390 -49.39 2.38 -65.56
N HIS A 391 -49.72 1.48 -64.63
CA HIS A 391 -50.80 0.50 -64.78
C HIS A 391 -52.20 1.13 -64.70
N GLU A 392 -52.39 2.09 -63.79
CA GLU A 392 -53.65 2.81 -63.64
C GLU A 392 -53.96 3.65 -64.90
N LEU A 393 -52.94 4.33 -65.43
CA LEU A 393 -53.07 5.12 -66.65
C LEU A 393 -53.34 4.26 -67.90
N THR A 394 -52.76 3.06 -68.00
CA THR A 394 -53.03 2.15 -69.13
C THR A 394 -54.43 1.57 -69.07
N SER A 395 -54.94 1.22 -67.89
CA SER A 395 -56.31 0.72 -67.73
C SER A 395 -57.37 1.77 -68.11
N GLU A 396 -57.16 3.03 -67.70
CA GLU A 396 -58.07 4.13 -68.01
C GLU A 396 -58.10 4.44 -69.52
N VAL A 397 -56.94 4.46 -70.17
CA VAL A 397 -56.83 4.71 -71.61
C VAL A 397 -57.47 3.60 -72.44
N ILE A 398 -57.32 2.33 -72.03
CA ILE A 398 -57.94 1.18 -72.73
C ILE A 398 -59.47 1.21 -72.59
N SER A 399 -60.00 1.54 -71.40
CA SER A 399 -61.44 1.71 -71.13
C SER A 399 -62.08 2.76 -72.05
N GLN A 400 -61.41 3.90 -72.24
CA GLN A 400 -61.93 4.97 -73.10
C GLN A 400 -61.87 4.63 -74.59
N LEU A 401 -60.96 3.74 -75.02
CA LEU A 401 -60.83 3.32 -76.41
C LEU A 401 -61.92 2.33 -76.86
N GLU A 402 -62.46 1.51 -75.96
CA GLU A 402 -63.53 0.54 -76.31
C GLU A 402 -64.91 1.20 -76.50
N LEU A 403 -65.17 2.35 -75.86
CA LEU A 403 -66.48 3.03 -75.92
C LEU A 403 -66.75 3.79 -77.24
N VAL A 404 -65.75 4.00 -78.09
CA VAL A 404 -65.83 4.92 -79.26
C VAL A 404 -66.08 4.19 -80.59
N GLY A 405 -66.34 2.88 -80.56
CA GLY A 405 -66.74 2.13 -81.74
C GLY A 405 -68.16 2.46 -82.22
N ILE A 406 -68.29 3.39 -83.17
CA ILE A 406 -69.23 3.44 -84.34
C ILE A 406 -69.73 4.87 -84.65
N GLU A 407 -69.03 5.51 -85.59
CA GLU A 407 -69.53 6.27 -86.76
C GLU A 407 -70.45 7.51 -86.60
N LYS A 408 -69.86 8.67 -86.24
CA LYS A 408 -70.00 9.93 -87.02
C LYS A 408 -68.88 10.95 -86.71
N THR A 409 -68.33 11.50 -87.80
CA THR A 409 -67.29 12.56 -87.96
C THR A 409 -65.99 12.43 -87.13
N LYS A 410 -65.11 11.51 -87.58
CA LYS A 410 -63.68 11.35 -87.17
C LYS A 410 -62.94 12.70 -86.98
N GLY A 411 -63.21 13.69 -87.84
CA GLY A 411 -62.56 15.01 -87.80
C GLY A 411 -63.02 15.92 -86.66
N GLU A 412 -64.30 15.87 -86.25
CA GLU A 412 -64.82 16.66 -85.13
C GLU A 412 -64.41 16.07 -83.79
N PHE A 413 -64.40 14.74 -83.69
CA PHE A 413 -63.91 14.03 -82.50
C PHE A 413 -62.42 14.31 -82.25
N ILE A 414 -61.55 14.19 -83.26
CA ILE A 414 -60.12 14.48 -83.10
C ILE A 414 -59.90 15.95 -82.71
N SER A 415 -60.68 16.88 -83.27
CA SER A 415 -60.58 18.30 -82.92
C SER A 415 -60.97 18.59 -81.46
N ILE A 416 -62.05 17.99 -80.95
CA ILE A 416 -62.51 18.16 -79.57
C ILE A 416 -61.56 17.45 -78.59
N ALA A 417 -61.17 16.21 -78.86
CA ALA A 417 -60.23 15.45 -78.03
C ALA A 417 -58.88 16.15 -77.92
N SER A 418 -58.32 16.64 -79.02
CA SER A 418 -57.07 17.41 -78.98
C SER A 418 -57.20 18.73 -78.22
N HIS A 419 -58.37 19.39 -78.28
CA HIS A 419 -58.60 20.62 -77.51
C HIS A 419 -58.70 20.35 -76.00
N GLN A 420 -59.38 19.28 -75.63
CA GLN A 420 -59.52 18.84 -74.23
C GLN A 420 -58.21 18.29 -73.66
N LEU A 421 -57.34 17.69 -74.49
CA LEU A 421 -55.99 17.26 -74.09
C LEU A 421 -55.00 18.43 -74.04
N ARG A 422 -55.11 19.42 -74.93
CA ARG A 422 -54.22 20.59 -74.95
C ARG A 422 -54.33 21.42 -73.67
N THR A 423 -55.53 21.58 -73.13
CA THR A 423 -55.78 22.42 -71.95
C THR A 423 -55.04 21.94 -70.68
N PRO A 424 -55.13 20.66 -70.26
CA PRO A 424 -54.38 20.14 -69.12
C PRO A 424 -52.87 20.06 -69.41
N LEU A 425 -52.45 19.70 -70.64
CA LEU A 425 -51.03 19.69 -71.00
C LEU A 425 -50.41 21.09 -70.94
N THR A 426 -51.14 22.12 -71.38
CA THR A 426 -50.68 23.52 -71.30
C THR A 426 -50.60 23.99 -69.86
N SER A 427 -51.54 23.58 -69.01
CA SER A 427 -51.53 23.88 -67.58
C SER A 427 -50.34 23.22 -66.87
N MET A 428 -50.05 21.95 -67.20
CA MET A 428 -48.86 21.25 -66.68
C MET A 428 -47.56 21.91 -67.16
N LYS A 429 -47.51 22.38 -68.41
CA LYS A 429 -46.35 23.10 -68.92
C LYS A 429 -46.12 24.38 -68.13
N TRP A 430 -47.19 25.15 -67.92
CA TRP A 430 -47.13 26.40 -67.17
C TRP A 430 -46.72 26.18 -65.71
N LEU A 431 -47.27 25.17 -65.04
CA LEU A 431 -46.88 24.82 -63.67
C LEU A 431 -45.41 24.39 -63.59
N SER A 432 -44.94 23.55 -64.52
CA SER A 432 -43.53 23.17 -64.59
C SER A 432 -42.62 24.36 -64.86
N ASP A 433 -43.01 25.28 -65.75
CA ASP A 433 -42.29 26.52 -66.02
C ASP A 433 -42.27 27.46 -64.79
N LEU A 434 -43.34 27.50 -64.01
CA LEU A 434 -43.44 28.29 -62.78
C LEU A 434 -42.54 27.74 -61.67
N ILE A 435 -42.51 26.41 -61.50
CA ILE A 435 -41.65 25.76 -60.51
C ILE A 435 -40.17 25.89 -60.91
N LEU A 436 -39.82 25.68 -62.18
CA LEU A 436 -38.46 25.91 -62.68
C LEU A 436 -38.04 27.38 -62.64
N GLY A 437 -38.99 28.30 -62.74
CA GLY A 437 -38.80 29.74 -62.58
C GLY A 437 -38.59 30.20 -61.13
N GLY A 438 -38.62 29.28 -60.15
CA GLY A 438 -38.36 29.56 -58.74
C GLY A 438 -39.52 30.23 -57.98
N TYR A 439 -40.68 30.41 -58.62
CA TYR A 439 -41.87 31.03 -58.01
C TYR A 439 -42.52 30.14 -56.93
N ALA A 440 -42.18 28.85 -56.89
CA ALA A 440 -42.60 27.90 -55.86
C ALA A 440 -41.52 27.63 -54.79
N GLY A 441 -40.41 28.39 -54.80
CA GLY A 441 -39.27 28.21 -53.89
C GLY A 441 -38.02 27.63 -54.58
N SER A 442 -36.92 27.54 -53.83
CA SER A 442 -35.65 27.00 -54.32
C SER A 442 -35.66 25.47 -54.43
N LEU A 443 -35.30 24.94 -55.60
CA LEU A 443 -35.20 23.51 -55.87
C LEU A 443 -33.79 22.99 -55.60
N THR A 444 -33.67 21.74 -55.15
CA THR A 444 -32.38 21.02 -55.19
C THR A 444 -32.04 20.61 -56.62
N GLU A 445 -30.76 20.32 -56.91
CA GLU A 445 -30.34 19.92 -58.26
C GLU A 445 -31.07 18.66 -58.75
N GLU A 446 -31.28 17.67 -57.89
CA GLU A 446 -32.07 16.46 -58.20
C GLU A 446 -33.54 16.79 -58.51
N GLN A 447 -34.16 17.70 -57.74
CA GLN A 447 -35.55 18.13 -58.00
C GLN A 447 -35.68 18.87 -59.32
N LYS A 448 -34.67 19.67 -59.67
CA LYS A 448 -34.62 20.43 -60.92
C LYS A 448 -34.52 19.49 -62.12
N GLU A 449 -33.69 18.46 -62.04
CA GLU A 449 -33.54 17.46 -63.10
C GLU A 449 -34.84 16.68 -63.34
N LEU A 450 -35.55 16.30 -62.27
CA LEU A 450 -36.84 15.62 -62.36
C LEU A 450 -37.92 16.49 -63.03
N ILE A 451 -38.02 17.77 -62.64
CA ILE A 451 -39.02 18.68 -63.21
C ILE A 451 -38.68 19.04 -64.66
N MET A 452 -37.40 19.14 -65.01
CA MET A 452 -36.96 19.26 -66.40
C MET A 452 -37.40 18.06 -67.24
N GLY A 453 -37.25 16.84 -66.74
CA GLY A 453 -37.75 15.64 -67.41
C GLY A 453 -39.27 15.64 -67.63
N ILE A 454 -40.05 16.07 -66.62
CA ILE A 454 -41.52 16.22 -66.74
C ILE A 454 -41.87 17.24 -67.82
N ARG A 455 -41.20 18.39 -67.83
CA ARG A 455 -41.44 19.45 -68.81
C ARG A 455 -41.16 18.97 -70.23
N GLU A 456 -40.03 18.33 -70.46
CA GLU A 456 -39.65 17.84 -71.80
C GLU A 456 -40.64 16.79 -72.31
N SER A 457 -41.07 15.86 -71.46
CA SER A 457 -42.08 14.86 -71.81
C SER A 457 -43.44 15.51 -72.15
N ASN A 458 -43.85 16.51 -71.37
CA ASN A 458 -45.09 17.24 -71.59
C ASN A 458 -45.05 18.07 -72.89
N GLU A 459 -43.91 18.68 -73.23
CA GLU A 459 -43.70 19.37 -74.50
C GLU A 459 -43.80 18.43 -75.70
N ARG A 460 -43.22 17.22 -75.61
CA ARG A 460 -43.36 16.18 -76.64
C ARG A 460 -44.81 15.74 -76.82
N LEU A 461 -45.57 15.59 -75.73
CA LEU A 461 -47.00 15.25 -75.80
C LEU A 461 -47.83 16.37 -76.46
N ILE A 462 -47.55 17.64 -76.14
CA ILE A 462 -48.21 18.78 -76.80
C ILE A 462 -47.90 18.78 -78.29
N ALA A 463 -46.66 18.46 -78.69
CA ALA A 463 -46.29 18.33 -80.10
C ALA A 463 -47.04 17.18 -80.78
N LEU A 464 -47.09 15.99 -80.18
CA LEU A 464 -47.83 14.84 -80.70
C LEU A 464 -49.33 15.13 -80.87
N VAL A 465 -49.98 15.76 -79.90
CA VAL A 465 -51.40 16.14 -79.99
C VAL A 465 -51.64 17.16 -81.11
N ARG A 466 -50.67 18.05 -81.34
CA ARG A 466 -50.71 19.03 -82.44
C ARG A 466 -50.52 18.36 -83.80
N ASP A 467 -49.56 17.45 -83.92
CA ASP A 467 -49.25 16.74 -85.15
C ASP A 467 -50.39 15.79 -85.54
N LEU A 468 -50.98 15.10 -84.56
CA LEU A 468 -52.19 14.29 -84.74
C LEU A 468 -53.34 15.11 -85.34
N LEU A 469 -53.52 16.35 -84.88
CA LEU A 469 -54.56 17.26 -85.38
C LEU A 469 -54.24 17.76 -86.80
N SER A 470 -52.98 18.08 -87.08
CA SER A 470 -52.51 18.50 -88.41
C SER A 470 -52.70 17.38 -89.44
N THR A 471 -52.32 16.15 -89.09
CA THR A 471 -52.51 14.95 -89.92
C THR A 471 -53.99 14.63 -90.13
N SER A 472 -54.83 14.77 -89.10
CA SER A 472 -56.28 14.58 -89.24
C SER A 472 -56.95 15.63 -90.13
N ARG A 473 -56.44 16.87 -90.16
CA ARG A 473 -56.92 17.93 -91.07
C ARG A 473 -56.48 17.68 -92.52
N LEU A 474 -55.29 17.13 -92.71
CA LEU A 474 -54.76 16.67 -94.01
C LEU A 474 -55.62 15.55 -94.61
N GLU A 475 -55.93 14.51 -93.82
CA GLU A 475 -56.79 13.40 -94.27
C GLU A 475 -58.24 13.84 -94.59
N GLY A 476 -58.72 14.90 -93.95
CA GLY A 476 -60.08 15.43 -94.14
C GLY A 476 -60.26 16.37 -95.34
N GLY A 477 -59.21 16.61 -96.15
CA GLY A 477 -59.27 17.47 -97.34
C GLY A 477 -59.47 18.97 -97.07
N ARG A 478 -59.36 19.42 -95.81
CA ARG A 478 -59.60 20.82 -95.38
C ARG A 478 -58.30 21.59 -95.16
N LEU A 479 -57.45 21.65 -96.18
CA LEU A 479 -56.24 22.47 -96.14
C LEU A 479 -56.50 23.78 -96.90
N GLU A 480 -56.82 24.85 -96.15
CA GLU A 480 -56.85 26.20 -96.71
C GLU A 480 -55.40 26.64 -96.95
N LEU A 481 -54.91 26.42 -98.18
CA LEU A 481 -53.66 27.00 -98.63
C LEU A 481 -53.87 28.50 -98.79
N ASN A 482 -53.32 29.26 -97.85
CA ASN A 482 -53.40 30.70 -97.87
C ASN A 482 -52.33 31.24 -98.83
N LEU A 483 -52.63 31.15 -100.13
CA LEU A 483 -51.78 31.63 -101.21
C LEU A 483 -51.78 33.15 -101.17
N LYS A 484 -50.63 33.73 -100.83
CA LYS A 484 -50.40 35.17 -100.86
C LYS A 484 -49.56 35.52 -102.07
N GLU A 485 -49.91 36.60 -102.74
CA GLU A 485 -49.11 37.15 -103.82
C GLU A 485 -47.72 37.46 -103.27
N THR A 486 -46.73 36.76 -103.80
CA THR A 486 -45.35 36.80 -103.31
C THR A 486 -44.50 37.25 -104.49
N GLU A 487 -43.82 38.38 -104.33
CA GLU A 487 -42.96 38.91 -105.38
C GLU A 487 -41.75 37.98 -105.56
N LEU A 488 -41.68 37.28 -106.70
CA LEU A 488 -40.79 36.14 -106.91
C LEU A 488 -39.30 36.46 -106.68
N LEU A 489 -38.88 37.70 -106.97
CA LEU A 489 -37.50 38.15 -106.77
C LEU A 489 -37.13 38.30 -105.28
N SER A 490 -38.07 38.73 -104.44
CA SER A 490 -37.85 38.91 -103.00
C SER A 490 -37.84 37.58 -102.23
N PHE A 491 -38.63 36.60 -102.68
CA PHE A 491 -38.70 35.27 -102.06
C PHE A 491 -37.45 34.43 -102.34
N LEU A 492 -36.86 34.54 -103.53
CA LEU A 492 -35.61 33.85 -103.87
C LEU A 492 -34.37 34.36 -103.10
N GLN A 493 -34.49 35.49 -102.38
CA GLN A 493 -33.44 35.98 -101.48
C GLN A 493 -33.62 35.54 -100.01
N GLN A 494 -34.76 34.93 -99.65
CA GLN A 494 -35.08 34.49 -98.29
C GLN A 494 -35.02 32.97 -98.08
N ILE A 495 -34.88 32.20 -99.14
CA ILE A 495 -34.43 30.79 -99.10
C ILE A 495 -32.91 30.80 -99.16
#